data_AF-A0A7X1IDX8-F1
#
_entry.id   AF-A0A7X1IDX8-F1
#
_cell.length_a   1.000
_cell.length_b   1.000
_cell.length_c   1.000
_cell.angle_alpha   90.00
_cell.angle_beta   90.00
_cell.angle_gamma   90.00
#
_symmetry.space_group_name_H-M   'P 1'
#
loop_
_entity.id
_entity.type
_entity.pdbx_description
1 polymer ?
#
loop_
_entity_poly.entity_id
_entity_poly.type
_entity_poly.pdbx_seq_one_letter_code
_entity_poly.pdbx_strand_id
1 'polypeptide(L)'
;MRAGTRLTGWATVLVGYATALFAVLPYGTVPLAEQPPKRHLLWMMGATAACALCWIAASLVDRARRRAALRRAASRRRAAHGRAARRRASRRGYGARPEPPRSRALSWVLGLGIALTSAAALSQAVGPDGAHGRWLAEVNQAGGRTHQLTVAKVIGTPQSTGAAERNVEEFSSTIVVTVPFDSGPRQVTVDGVRTQGELEQGRSIKLLYAPSRPELGVRPAGDDDLSSTVGRVVVRPVIWILALVAGLSTAVAMHRREAGVARARRFEPWVHLPAAAFLAGGAALIVPLLTGFPSTATGWGLAAGAAAGPWLALAWVVRTS
;
A
#
# COMPACT_ATOMS: atom_id res chain seq x y z
N MET A 1 -6.11 -28.60 -13.78
CA MET A 1 -6.71 -27.25 -13.60
C MET A 1 -6.89 -26.67 -14.98
N ARG A 2 -8.01 -25.99 -15.26
CA ARG A 2 -8.24 -25.35 -16.57
C ARG A 2 -7.34 -24.13 -16.72
N ALA A 3 -6.89 -23.85 -17.95
CA ALA A 3 -6.02 -22.71 -18.29
C ALA A 3 -6.53 -21.38 -17.70
N GLY A 4 -7.84 -21.13 -17.76
CA GLY A 4 -8.47 -19.91 -17.22
C GLY A 4 -8.15 -19.62 -15.75
N THR A 5 -8.33 -20.61 -14.84
CA THR A 5 -8.02 -20.42 -13.40
C THR A 5 -6.53 -20.21 -13.10
N ARG A 6 -5.65 -20.69 -13.98
CA ARG A 6 -4.21 -20.47 -13.83
C ARG A 6 -3.83 -19.07 -14.30
N LEU A 7 -4.35 -18.65 -15.45
CA LEU A 7 -4.07 -17.35 -16.04
C LEU A 7 -4.60 -16.21 -15.15
N THR A 8 -5.84 -16.29 -14.69
CA THR A 8 -6.41 -15.28 -13.77
C THR A 8 -5.75 -15.28 -12.39
N GLY A 9 -5.28 -16.45 -11.93
CA GLY A 9 -4.54 -16.56 -10.68
C GLY A 9 -3.19 -15.85 -10.76
N TRP A 10 -2.41 -16.11 -11.82
CA TRP A 10 -1.13 -15.43 -12.04
C TRP A 10 -1.31 -13.93 -12.34
N ALA A 11 -2.33 -13.55 -13.09
CA ALA A 11 -2.64 -12.13 -13.33
C ALA A 11 -2.88 -11.39 -12.00
N THR A 12 -3.67 -11.97 -11.09
CA THR A 12 -3.90 -11.38 -9.75
C THR A 12 -2.58 -11.17 -8.99
N VAL A 13 -1.69 -12.18 -9.01
CA VAL A 13 -0.40 -12.10 -8.31
C VAL A 13 0.50 -11.03 -8.94
N LEU A 14 0.63 -11.02 -10.27
CA LEU A 14 1.50 -10.07 -10.97
C LEU A 14 1.01 -8.62 -10.83
N VAL A 15 -0.29 -8.38 -11.00
CA VAL A 15 -0.88 -7.04 -10.85
C VAL A 15 -0.83 -6.59 -9.38
N GLY A 16 -1.05 -7.50 -8.43
CA GLY A 16 -0.90 -7.20 -7.00
C GLY A 16 0.54 -6.82 -6.63
N TYR A 17 1.53 -7.56 -7.16
CA TYR A 17 2.95 -7.24 -6.99
C TYR A 17 3.32 -5.90 -7.63
N ALA A 18 2.85 -5.64 -8.84
CA ALA A 18 3.04 -4.34 -9.49
C ALA A 18 2.44 -3.22 -8.64
N THR A 19 1.24 -3.40 -8.10
CA THR A 19 0.59 -2.43 -7.20
C THR A 19 1.46 -2.16 -5.96
N ALA A 20 1.97 -3.20 -5.32
CA ALA A 20 2.85 -3.07 -4.16
C ALA A 20 4.19 -2.39 -4.52
N LEU A 21 4.76 -2.65 -5.69
CA LEU A 21 6.01 -2.01 -6.15
C LEU A 21 5.79 -0.55 -6.57
N PHE A 22 4.69 -0.23 -7.24
CA PHE A 22 4.33 1.15 -7.61
C PHE A 22 3.96 2.01 -6.40
N ALA A 23 3.48 1.41 -5.32
CA ALA A 23 3.32 2.10 -4.05
C ALA A 23 4.67 2.52 -3.41
N VAL A 24 5.80 2.07 -3.96
CA VAL A 24 7.14 2.18 -3.36
C VAL A 24 8.09 2.99 -4.22
N LEU A 25 8.22 2.65 -5.50
CA LEU A 25 9.20 3.22 -6.43
C LEU A 25 9.17 4.75 -6.55
N PRO A 26 8.01 5.43 -6.62
CA PRO A 26 7.99 6.89 -6.81
C PRO A 26 8.42 7.69 -5.58
N TYR A 27 8.44 7.08 -4.39
CA TYR A 27 8.45 7.85 -3.14
C TYR A 27 9.80 7.86 -2.42
N GLY A 28 10.82 7.19 -2.95
CA GLY A 28 12.19 7.17 -2.41
C GLY A 28 13.20 7.99 -3.22
N THR A 29 12.92 8.26 -4.50
CA THR A 29 13.88 8.88 -5.43
C THR A 29 13.36 10.18 -6.07
N VAL A 30 12.08 10.49 -5.95
CA VAL A 30 11.44 11.63 -6.61
C VAL A 30 10.98 12.65 -5.54
N PRO A 31 11.31 13.94 -5.72
CA PRO A 31 10.85 15.03 -4.84
C PRO A 31 9.32 14.99 -4.67
N LEU A 32 8.82 15.39 -3.50
CA LEU A 32 7.37 15.35 -3.19
C LEU A 32 6.52 16.15 -4.19
N ALA A 33 7.10 17.17 -4.81
CA ALA A 33 6.49 17.99 -5.86
C ALA A 33 6.27 17.24 -7.19
N GLU A 34 7.02 16.16 -7.43
CA GLU A 34 6.99 15.36 -8.66
C GLU A 34 6.36 13.97 -8.46
N GLN A 35 5.90 13.67 -7.24
CA GLN A 35 5.27 12.39 -6.96
C GLN A 35 3.89 12.31 -7.66
N PRO A 36 3.63 11.23 -8.41
CA PRO A 36 2.34 11.07 -9.06
C PRO A 36 1.23 11.00 -8.01
N PRO A 37 0.04 11.57 -8.27
CA PRO A 37 -1.07 11.54 -7.33
C PRO A 37 -1.33 10.12 -6.82
N LYS A 38 -1.45 9.94 -5.49
CA LYS A 38 -1.78 8.63 -4.86
C LYS A 38 -3.00 7.93 -5.48
N ARG A 39 -3.88 8.71 -6.13
CA ARG A 39 -5.05 8.24 -6.88
C ARG A 39 -4.72 7.21 -7.97
N HIS A 40 -3.53 7.22 -8.57
CA HIS A 40 -3.15 6.19 -9.55
C HIS A 40 -3.08 4.79 -8.94
N LEU A 41 -2.78 4.67 -7.65
CA LEU A 41 -2.78 3.39 -6.92
C LEU A 41 -4.20 2.82 -6.80
N LEU A 42 -5.25 3.64 -6.83
CA LEU A 42 -6.63 3.16 -6.82
C LEU A 42 -6.96 2.37 -8.09
N TRP A 43 -6.46 2.80 -9.25
CA TRP A 43 -6.64 2.07 -10.52
C TRP A 43 -5.95 0.71 -10.48
N MET A 44 -4.72 0.64 -9.94
CA MET A 44 -3.96 -0.60 -9.78
C MET A 44 -4.60 -1.55 -8.76
N MET A 45 -5.09 -1.02 -7.63
CA MET A 45 -5.84 -1.78 -6.65
C MET A 45 -7.17 -2.30 -7.24
N GLY A 46 -7.87 -1.47 -8.01
CA GLY A 46 -9.08 -1.85 -8.75
C GLY A 46 -8.82 -2.96 -9.78
N ALA A 47 -7.71 -2.87 -10.52
CA ALA A 47 -7.29 -3.91 -11.45
C ALA A 47 -6.97 -5.23 -10.71
N THR A 48 -6.27 -5.17 -9.57
CA THR A 48 -5.99 -6.34 -8.72
C THR A 48 -7.28 -6.99 -8.23
N ALA A 49 -8.24 -6.18 -7.77
CA ALA A 49 -9.55 -6.65 -7.32
C ALA A 49 -10.34 -7.29 -8.47
N ALA A 50 -10.33 -6.69 -9.67
CA ALA A 50 -10.97 -7.25 -10.86
C ALA A 50 -10.37 -8.61 -11.25
N CYS A 51 -9.03 -8.73 -11.25
CA CYS A 51 -8.35 -10.01 -11.49
C CYS A 51 -8.75 -11.08 -10.45
N ALA A 52 -8.79 -10.69 -9.17
CA ALA A 52 -9.19 -11.59 -8.07
C ALA A 52 -10.64 -12.06 -8.23
N LEU A 53 -11.57 -11.15 -8.54
CA LEU A 53 -12.97 -11.48 -8.80
C LEU A 53 -13.13 -12.40 -10.01
N CYS A 54 -12.41 -12.14 -11.10
CA CYS A 54 -12.38 -13.01 -12.27
C CYS A 54 -11.87 -14.41 -11.91
N TRP A 55 -10.86 -14.51 -11.03
CA TRP A 55 -10.36 -15.80 -10.55
C TRP A 55 -11.39 -16.53 -9.68
N ILE A 56 -12.08 -15.84 -8.77
CA ILE A 56 -13.15 -16.41 -7.94
C ILE A 56 -14.29 -16.91 -8.83
N ALA A 57 -14.76 -16.09 -9.77
CA ALA A 57 -15.83 -16.42 -10.69
C ALA A 57 -15.47 -17.65 -11.55
N ALA A 58 -14.27 -17.66 -12.15
CA ALA A 58 -13.78 -18.80 -12.93
C ALA A 58 -13.70 -20.08 -12.08
N SER A 59 -13.31 -19.97 -10.81
CA SER A 59 -13.21 -21.08 -9.87
C SER A 59 -14.58 -21.63 -9.45
N LEU A 60 -15.56 -20.75 -9.22
CA LEU A 60 -16.95 -21.12 -8.95
C LEU A 60 -17.59 -21.82 -10.15
N VAL A 61 -17.37 -21.31 -11.36
CA VAL A 61 -17.86 -21.93 -12.60
C VAL A 61 -17.25 -23.32 -12.81
N ASP A 62 -15.93 -23.49 -12.61
CA ASP A 62 -15.30 -24.82 -12.73
C ASP A 62 -15.89 -25.81 -11.71
N ARG A 63 -16.11 -25.35 -10.47
CA ARG A 63 -16.72 -26.15 -9.41
C ARG A 63 -18.17 -26.54 -9.74
N ALA A 64 -18.99 -25.61 -10.23
CA ALA A 64 -20.37 -25.86 -10.63
C ALA A 64 -20.43 -26.89 -11.78
N ARG A 65 -19.60 -26.72 -12.80
CA ARG A 65 -19.49 -27.67 -13.93
C ARG A 65 -19.09 -29.07 -13.47
N ARG A 66 -18.17 -29.19 -12.50
CA ARG A 66 -17.79 -30.48 -11.89
C ARG A 66 -18.95 -31.12 -11.12
N ARG A 67 -19.66 -30.35 -10.29
CA ARG A 67 -20.84 -30.86 -9.57
C ARG A 67 -21.90 -31.37 -10.54
N ALA A 68 -22.15 -30.65 -11.64
CA ALA A 68 -23.06 -31.09 -12.69
C ALA A 68 -22.58 -32.39 -13.37
N ALA A 69 -21.30 -32.50 -13.70
CA ALA A 69 -20.73 -33.72 -14.28
C ALA A 69 -20.85 -34.92 -13.33
N LEU A 70 -20.60 -34.74 -12.03
CA LEU A 70 -20.77 -35.79 -11.02
C LEU A 70 -22.23 -36.20 -10.87
N ARG A 71 -23.18 -35.25 -10.88
CA ARG A 71 -24.62 -35.54 -10.86
C ARG A 71 -25.04 -36.35 -12.09
N ARG A 72 -24.56 -35.98 -13.29
CA ARG A 72 -24.80 -36.73 -14.54
C ARG A 72 -24.17 -38.13 -14.51
N ALA A 73 -22.99 -38.29 -13.93
CA ALA A 73 -22.36 -39.59 -13.77
C ALA A 73 -23.13 -40.47 -12.78
N ALA A 74 -23.62 -39.89 -11.68
CA ALA A 74 -24.45 -40.57 -10.69
C ALA A 74 -25.81 -40.98 -11.26
N SER A 75 -26.48 -40.13 -12.05
CA SER A 75 -27.73 -40.47 -12.72
C SER A 75 -27.53 -41.59 -13.75
N ARG A 76 -26.46 -41.54 -14.56
CA ARG A 76 -26.08 -42.64 -15.46
C ARG A 76 -25.81 -43.95 -14.72
N ARG A 77 -25.22 -43.92 -13.53
CA ARG A 77 -25.00 -45.11 -12.69
C ARG A 77 -26.31 -45.72 -12.18
N ARG A 78 -27.29 -44.88 -11.82
CA ARG A 78 -28.64 -45.32 -11.43
C ARG A 78 -29.39 -45.92 -12.61
N ALA A 79 -29.31 -45.30 -13.79
CA ALA A 79 -29.90 -45.84 -15.02
C ALA A 79 -29.22 -47.15 -15.48
N ALA A 80 -27.90 -47.28 -15.26
CA ALA A 80 -27.12 -48.46 -15.60
C ALA A 80 -27.16 -49.57 -14.52
N HIS A 81 -28.15 -49.58 -13.61
CA HIS A 81 -28.39 -50.66 -12.63
C HIS A 81 -28.89 -51.97 -13.30
N GLY A 82 -28.31 -52.34 -14.45
CA GLY A 82 -28.15 -53.72 -14.87
C GLY A 82 -26.86 -54.28 -14.26
N ARG A 83 -26.94 -55.47 -13.65
CA ARG A 83 -25.95 -56.09 -12.74
C ARG A 83 -24.48 -56.11 -13.22
N ALA A 84 -24.21 -55.95 -14.53
CA ALA A 84 -22.88 -55.94 -15.12
C ALA A 84 -22.02 -54.69 -14.81
N ALA A 85 -22.63 -53.55 -14.47
CA ALA A 85 -21.91 -52.29 -14.24
C ALA A 85 -21.12 -52.26 -12.91
N ARG A 86 -21.52 -53.07 -11.91
CA ARG A 86 -20.90 -53.12 -10.57
C ARG A 86 -19.43 -53.58 -10.61
N ARG A 87 -19.08 -54.54 -11.47
CA ARG A 87 -17.70 -55.07 -11.56
C ARG A 87 -16.72 -54.16 -12.30
N ARG A 88 -17.19 -53.34 -13.25
CA ARG A 88 -16.31 -52.37 -13.97
C ARG A 88 -16.15 -51.04 -13.22
N ALA A 89 -17.12 -50.67 -12.39
CA ALA A 89 -17.09 -49.43 -11.61
C ALA A 89 -16.16 -49.49 -10.39
N SER A 90 -15.85 -50.67 -9.83
CA SER A 90 -14.86 -50.77 -8.74
C SER A 90 -13.42 -50.68 -9.24
N ARG A 91 -13.14 -51.11 -10.48
CA ARG A 91 -11.81 -51.01 -11.12
C ARG A 91 -11.48 -49.61 -11.66
N ARG A 92 -12.47 -48.84 -12.11
CA ARG A 92 -12.30 -47.39 -12.35
C ARG A 92 -12.46 -46.67 -11.02
N GLY A 93 -11.42 -46.83 -10.19
CA GLY A 93 -11.32 -46.24 -8.87
C GLY A 93 -11.89 -44.83 -8.83
N TYR A 94 -12.61 -44.56 -7.74
CA TYR A 94 -12.96 -43.21 -7.29
C TYR A 94 -11.81 -42.27 -7.65
N GLY A 95 -12.05 -41.38 -8.62
CA GLY A 95 -11.02 -40.55 -9.23
C GLY A 95 -10.33 -39.72 -8.16
N ALA A 96 -9.23 -40.23 -7.64
CA ALA A 96 -8.32 -39.53 -6.77
C ALA A 96 -7.97 -38.25 -7.51
N ARG A 97 -8.42 -37.13 -6.95
CA ARG A 97 -8.27 -35.81 -7.58
C ARG A 97 -6.78 -35.60 -7.78
N PRO A 98 -6.28 -35.49 -9.02
CA PRO A 98 -4.84 -35.44 -9.28
C PRO A 98 -4.22 -34.35 -8.43
N GLU A 99 -3.19 -34.71 -7.65
CA GLU A 99 -2.55 -33.77 -6.73
C GLU A 99 -2.11 -32.52 -7.51
N PRO A 100 -2.35 -31.32 -6.98
CA PRO A 100 -1.91 -30.11 -7.64
C PRO A 100 -0.37 -30.15 -7.72
N PRO A 101 0.22 -29.72 -8.85
CA PRO A 101 1.67 -29.73 -8.98
C PRO A 101 2.29 -28.84 -7.91
N ARG A 102 3.32 -29.37 -7.26
CA ARG A 102 4.16 -28.65 -6.29
C ARG A 102 4.94 -27.56 -7.01
N SER A 103 5.08 -26.41 -6.38
CA SER A 103 5.78 -25.26 -6.97
C SER A 103 6.48 -24.48 -5.87
N ARG A 104 7.80 -24.67 -5.79
CA ARG A 104 8.68 -23.98 -4.85
C ARG A 104 8.64 -22.46 -5.05
N ALA A 105 8.63 -22.01 -6.30
CA ALA A 105 8.55 -20.59 -6.64
C ALA A 105 7.28 -19.93 -6.08
N LEU A 106 6.14 -20.63 -6.07
CA LEU A 106 4.89 -20.09 -5.54
C LEU A 106 4.99 -19.82 -4.03
N SER A 107 5.64 -20.69 -3.26
CA SER A 107 5.84 -20.46 -1.82
C SER A 107 6.65 -19.18 -1.55
N TRP A 108 7.68 -18.92 -2.37
CA TRP A 108 8.47 -17.70 -2.29
C TRP A 108 7.68 -16.45 -2.65
N VAL A 109 6.95 -16.50 -3.77
CA VAL A 109 6.11 -15.39 -4.24
C VAL A 109 4.99 -15.08 -3.25
N LEU A 110 4.35 -16.08 -2.64
CA LEU A 110 3.31 -15.82 -1.65
C LEU A 110 3.89 -15.28 -0.34
N GLY A 111 4.98 -15.87 0.15
CA GLY A 111 5.61 -15.44 1.41
C GLY A 111 6.12 -14.00 1.34
N LEU A 112 6.83 -13.65 0.27
CA LEU A 112 7.27 -12.27 0.05
C LEU A 112 6.10 -11.34 -0.23
N GLY A 113 5.14 -11.74 -1.07
CA GLY A 113 4.01 -10.91 -1.46
C GLY A 113 3.16 -10.44 -0.29
N ILE A 114 2.95 -11.30 0.71
CA ILE A 114 2.22 -10.96 1.94
C ILE A 114 2.92 -9.82 2.68
N ALA A 115 4.23 -9.95 2.94
CA ALA A 115 4.97 -8.94 3.68
C ALA A 115 5.13 -7.63 2.88
N LEU A 116 5.35 -7.72 1.56
CA LEU A 116 5.43 -6.56 0.68
C LEU A 116 4.12 -5.77 0.66
N THR A 117 2.97 -6.46 0.63
CA THR A 117 1.65 -5.82 0.67
C THR A 117 1.44 -5.09 2.01
N SER A 118 1.85 -5.70 3.12
CA SER A 118 1.79 -5.05 4.45
C SER A 118 2.70 -3.83 4.56
N ALA A 119 3.94 -3.91 4.05
CA ALA A 119 4.84 -2.76 4.03
C ALA A 119 4.34 -1.64 3.13
N ALA A 120 3.77 -1.97 1.97
CA ALA A 120 3.17 -0.99 1.07
C ALA A 120 2.01 -0.25 1.76
N ALA A 121 1.18 -0.96 2.53
CA ALA A 121 0.11 -0.39 3.33
C ALA A 121 0.63 0.57 4.42
N LEU A 122 1.57 0.12 5.25
CA LEU A 122 2.19 0.95 6.29
C LEU A 122 2.89 2.19 5.72
N SER A 123 3.54 2.04 4.57
CA SER A 123 4.19 3.15 3.87
C SER A 123 3.21 4.24 3.44
N GLN A 124 1.90 3.96 3.32
CA GLN A 124 0.90 4.99 2.98
C GLN A 124 0.62 5.96 4.13
N ALA A 125 0.88 5.56 5.39
CA ALA A 125 0.78 6.43 6.56
C ALA A 125 2.01 7.32 6.75
N VAL A 126 3.10 7.07 6.01
CA VAL A 126 4.32 7.89 6.05
C VAL A 126 4.16 9.06 5.08
N GLY A 127 4.12 10.29 5.61
CA GLY A 127 4.08 11.50 4.82
C GLY A 127 3.23 12.60 5.44
N PRO A 128 3.04 13.72 4.72
CA PRO A 128 2.25 14.83 5.21
C PRO A 128 0.77 14.43 5.33
N ASP A 129 0.15 14.83 6.43
CA ASP A 129 -1.17 14.40 6.86
C ASP A 129 -2.05 15.57 7.34
N GLY A 130 -3.32 15.27 7.62
CA GLY A 130 -4.28 16.25 8.14
C GLY A 130 -4.38 17.54 7.31
N ALA A 131 -4.36 18.69 8.00
CA ALA A 131 -4.46 20.00 7.37
C ALA A 131 -3.20 20.39 6.60
N HIS A 132 -2.03 19.93 7.05
CA HIS A 132 -0.76 20.20 6.36
C HIS A 132 -0.70 19.49 5.00
N GLY A 133 -1.06 18.21 4.96
CA GLY A 133 -1.14 17.44 3.72
C GLY A 133 -2.13 17.99 2.69
N ARG A 134 -3.32 18.44 3.15
CA ARG A 134 -4.30 19.11 2.28
C ARG A 134 -3.73 20.39 1.66
N TRP A 135 -3.17 21.25 2.49
CA TRP A 135 -2.55 22.49 2.04
C TRP A 135 -1.43 22.23 1.02
N LEU A 136 -0.55 21.27 1.30
CA LEU A 136 0.56 20.93 0.41
C LEU A 136 0.06 20.41 -0.96
N ALA A 137 -1.02 19.62 -0.96
CA ALA A 137 -1.63 19.13 -2.20
C ALA A 137 -2.24 20.27 -3.03
N GLU A 138 -2.91 21.23 -2.39
CA GLU A 138 -3.48 22.40 -3.06
C GLU A 138 -2.40 23.31 -3.64
N VAL A 139 -1.33 23.57 -2.88
CA VAL A 139 -0.18 24.36 -3.35
C VAL A 139 0.50 23.68 -4.54
N ASN A 140 0.75 22.37 -4.48
CA ASN A 140 1.35 21.63 -5.60
C ASN A 140 0.45 21.64 -6.84
N GLN A 141 -0.87 21.49 -6.68
CA GLN A 141 -1.83 21.60 -7.79
C GLN A 141 -1.85 22.99 -8.41
N ALA A 142 -1.62 24.04 -7.62
CA ALA A 142 -1.48 25.41 -8.09
C ALA A 142 -0.09 25.68 -8.74
N GLY A 143 0.77 24.67 -8.87
CA GLY A 143 2.12 24.81 -9.41
C GLY A 143 3.10 25.46 -8.43
N GLY A 144 2.80 25.44 -7.14
CA GLY A 144 3.64 25.99 -6.10
C GLY A 144 5.01 25.34 -6.03
N ARG A 145 6.01 26.14 -5.68
CA ARG A 145 7.42 25.75 -5.65
C ARG A 145 8.10 26.32 -4.42
N THR A 146 9.24 25.75 -4.10
CA THR A 146 10.14 26.33 -3.11
C THR A 146 10.89 27.50 -3.75
N HIS A 147 10.78 28.67 -3.13
CA HIS A 147 11.45 29.90 -3.54
C HIS A 147 12.38 30.37 -2.42
N GLN A 148 13.54 30.89 -2.80
CA GLN A 148 14.40 31.61 -1.86
C GLN A 148 13.93 33.05 -1.77
N LEU A 149 13.57 33.48 -0.56
CA LEU A 149 13.13 34.85 -0.28
C LEU A 149 13.98 35.44 0.84
N THR A 150 14.24 36.74 0.73
CA THR A 150 15.00 37.49 1.72
C THR A 150 14.10 37.90 2.88
N VAL A 151 14.58 37.66 4.10
CA VAL A 151 13.92 38.09 5.34
C VAL A 151 13.93 39.61 5.40
N ALA A 152 12.76 40.23 5.33
CA ALA A 152 12.61 41.68 5.41
C ALA A 152 12.69 42.15 6.87
N LYS A 153 12.16 41.36 7.80
CA LYS A 153 12.20 41.65 9.24
C LYS A 153 12.01 40.37 10.05
N VAL A 154 12.66 40.27 11.21
CA VAL A 154 12.38 39.24 12.23
C VAL A 154 11.50 39.87 13.31
N ILE A 155 10.40 39.19 13.66
CA ILE A 155 9.45 39.65 14.66
C ILE A 155 9.76 38.96 15.99
N GLY A 156 9.98 39.76 17.03
CA GLY A 156 10.29 39.25 18.37
C GLY A 156 11.70 38.66 18.45
N THR A 157 11.96 37.96 19.56
CA THR A 157 13.22 37.25 19.80
C THR A 157 13.11 35.81 19.29
N PRO A 158 14.08 35.31 18.49
CA PRO A 158 14.17 33.91 18.13
C PRO A 158 14.06 33.00 19.36
N GLN A 159 13.27 31.93 19.27
CA GLN A 159 13.10 30.97 20.35
C GLN A 159 13.96 29.74 20.09
N SER A 160 14.83 29.39 21.03
CA SER A 160 15.52 28.09 20.96
C SER A 160 14.50 26.96 20.97
N THR A 161 14.71 26.00 20.08
CA THR A 161 13.90 24.76 20.02
C THR A 161 14.43 23.68 20.97
N GLY A 162 15.62 23.88 21.57
CA GLY A 162 16.34 22.88 22.34
C GLY A 162 16.94 21.75 21.49
N ALA A 163 16.76 21.77 20.17
CA ALA A 163 17.44 20.86 19.25
C ALA A 163 18.77 21.47 18.78
N ALA A 164 19.76 20.60 18.55
CA ALA A 164 21.03 21.00 17.96
C ALA A 164 21.39 20.03 16.84
N GLU A 165 21.74 20.58 15.69
CA GLU A 165 22.25 19.81 14.56
C GLU A 165 23.70 20.24 14.29
N ARG A 166 24.63 19.27 14.24
CA ARG A 166 26.07 19.54 14.08
C ARG A 166 26.64 20.55 15.09
N ASN A 167 26.17 20.48 16.35
CA ASN A 167 26.51 21.40 17.44
C ASN A 167 26.08 22.86 17.22
N VAL A 168 25.16 23.12 16.28
CA VAL A 168 24.52 24.43 16.11
C VAL A 168 23.09 24.31 16.60
N GLU A 169 22.72 25.19 17.53
CA GLU A 169 21.37 25.26 18.09
C GLU A 169 20.35 25.71 17.03
N GLU A 170 19.19 25.06 17.02
CA GLU A 170 18.08 25.38 16.13
C GLU A 170 17.13 26.37 16.80
N PHE A 171 16.83 27.46 16.09
CA PHE A 171 15.92 28.51 16.54
C PHE A 171 14.66 28.55 15.67
N SER A 172 13.52 28.83 16.30
CA SER A 172 12.24 29.11 15.66
C SER A 172 11.97 30.61 15.71
N SER A 173 11.73 31.24 14.56
CA SER A 173 11.50 32.68 14.42
C SER A 173 10.21 32.98 13.64
N THR A 174 9.54 34.08 13.99
CA THR A 174 8.52 34.68 13.13
C THR A 174 9.17 35.77 12.29
N ILE A 175 8.85 35.81 11.01
CA ILE A 175 9.46 36.76 10.07
C ILE A 175 8.42 37.44 9.18
N VAL A 176 8.83 38.56 8.60
CA VAL A 176 8.15 39.20 7.47
C VAL A 176 9.00 39.01 6.23
N VAL A 177 8.37 38.57 5.15
CA VAL A 177 8.98 38.45 3.82
C VAL A 177 8.13 39.16 2.78
N THR A 178 8.77 39.71 1.76
CA THR A 178 8.07 40.21 0.57
C THR A 178 7.96 39.09 -0.45
N VAL A 179 6.74 38.65 -0.72
CA VAL A 179 6.43 37.53 -1.60
C VAL A 179 5.95 38.07 -2.95
N PRO A 180 6.62 37.76 -4.06
CA PRO A 180 6.22 38.20 -5.39
C PRO A 180 5.10 37.31 -5.95
N PHE A 181 3.86 37.58 -5.57
CA PHE A 181 2.70 36.93 -6.19
C PHE A 181 2.41 37.53 -7.58
N ASP A 182 1.72 36.77 -8.43
CA ASP A 182 1.32 37.22 -9.78
C ASP A 182 0.36 38.43 -9.71
N SER A 183 -0.41 38.52 -8.63
CA SER A 183 -1.27 39.69 -8.33
C SER A 183 -0.51 40.92 -7.83
N GLY A 184 0.80 40.81 -7.64
CA GLY A 184 1.68 41.86 -7.11
C GLY A 184 2.41 41.45 -5.82
N PRO A 185 3.54 42.10 -5.49
CA PRO A 185 4.28 41.82 -4.26
C PRO A 185 3.46 42.10 -3.00
N ARG A 186 3.54 41.20 -2.00
CA ARG A 186 2.87 41.37 -0.70
C ARG A 186 3.82 41.06 0.44
N GLN A 187 3.73 41.82 1.53
CA GLN A 187 4.38 41.44 2.78
C GLN A 187 3.55 40.36 3.48
N VAL A 188 4.20 39.26 3.84
CA VAL A 188 3.59 38.12 4.51
C VAL A 188 4.38 37.82 5.77
N THR A 189 3.66 37.71 6.89
CA THR A 189 4.22 37.22 8.13
C THR A 189 4.19 35.69 8.10
N VAL A 190 5.35 35.06 8.33
CA VAL A 190 5.51 33.60 8.37
C VAL A 190 5.99 33.23 9.75
N ASP A 191 5.20 32.41 10.44
CA ASP A 191 5.52 31.90 11.77
C ASP A 191 6.30 30.59 11.71
N GLY A 192 7.08 30.32 12.76
CA GLY A 192 7.71 29.02 12.98
C GLY A 192 8.79 28.66 11.96
N VAL A 193 9.50 29.66 11.43
CA VAL A 193 10.64 29.42 10.53
C VAL A 193 11.80 28.92 11.37
N ARG A 194 12.23 27.68 11.09
CA ARG A 194 13.35 27.07 11.79
C ARG A 194 14.66 27.27 11.04
N THR A 195 15.71 27.64 11.76
CA THR A 195 17.07 27.77 11.22
C THR A 195 18.12 27.32 12.22
N GLN A 196 19.24 26.82 11.71
CA GLN A 196 20.48 26.69 12.49
C GLN A 196 21.04 28.08 12.77
N GLY A 197 21.15 28.41 14.06
CA GLY A 197 21.47 29.73 14.58
C GLY A 197 20.32 30.72 14.48
N GLU A 198 20.50 31.87 15.13
CA GLU A 198 19.52 32.96 15.07
C GLU A 198 19.35 33.47 13.63
N LEU A 199 18.11 33.77 13.28
CA LEU A 199 17.76 34.28 11.97
C LEU A 199 17.91 35.81 11.98
N GLU A 200 18.60 36.35 10.98
CA GLU A 200 18.83 37.79 10.84
C GLU A 200 18.09 38.37 9.62
N GLN A 201 17.82 39.67 9.68
CA GLN A 201 17.31 40.42 8.53
C GLN A 201 18.30 40.36 7.37
N GLY A 202 17.80 40.24 6.14
CA GLY A 202 18.63 40.13 4.93
C GLY A 202 19.09 38.71 4.61
N ARG A 203 18.91 37.74 5.52
CA ARG A 203 19.19 36.33 5.23
C ARG A 203 18.16 35.77 4.25
N SER A 204 18.61 34.89 3.36
CA SER A 204 17.70 34.18 2.44
C SER A 204 17.21 32.89 3.06
N ILE A 205 15.92 32.63 2.94
CA ILE A 205 15.26 31.43 3.45
C ILE A 205 14.42 30.78 2.35
N LYS A 206 14.18 29.48 2.48
CA LYS A 206 13.34 28.72 1.55
C LYS A 206 11.90 28.72 2.03
N LEU A 207 10.99 29.23 1.22
CA LEU A 207 9.56 29.25 1.47
C LEU A 207 8.81 28.56 0.34
N LEU A 208 7.76 27.82 0.68
CA LEU A 208 6.88 27.15 -0.27
C LEU A 208 5.59 27.96 -0.42
N TYR A 209 5.28 28.35 -1.66
CA TYR A 209 4.03 29.01 -2.01
C TYR A 209 3.71 28.83 -3.52
N ALA A 210 2.49 29.20 -3.90
CA ALA A 210 2.07 29.28 -5.30
C ALA A 210 1.89 30.75 -5.72
N PRO A 211 2.72 31.29 -6.63
CA PRO A 211 2.62 32.70 -7.06
C PRO A 211 1.24 33.11 -7.59
N SER A 212 0.54 32.16 -8.23
CA SER A 212 -0.77 32.35 -8.86
C SER A 212 -1.96 32.28 -7.90
N ARG A 213 -1.76 31.82 -6.65
CA ARG A 213 -2.83 31.57 -5.66
C ARG A 213 -2.43 32.11 -4.27
N PRO A 214 -2.37 33.45 -4.10
CA PRO A 214 -1.92 34.09 -2.85
C PRO A 214 -2.76 33.71 -1.62
N GLU A 215 -4.02 33.34 -1.80
CA GLU A 215 -4.93 32.89 -0.75
C GLU A 215 -4.52 31.57 -0.07
N LEU A 216 -3.68 30.76 -0.74
CA LEU A 216 -3.11 29.57 -0.11
C LEU A 216 -2.04 29.93 0.94
N GLY A 217 -1.55 31.17 0.94
CA GLY A 217 -0.55 31.65 1.89
C GLY A 217 0.85 31.07 1.61
N VAL A 218 1.76 31.34 2.54
CA VAL A 218 3.17 30.96 2.45
C VAL A 218 3.58 30.22 3.71
N ARG A 219 4.35 29.13 3.55
CA ARG A 219 4.88 28.36 4.69
C ARG A 219 6.35 28.06 4.50
N PRO A 220 7.09 27.78 5.59
CA PRO A 220 8.45 27.26 5.51
C PRO A 220 8.51 26.08 4.53
N ALA A 221 9.48 26.09 3.62
CA ALA A 221 9.74 24.90 2.80
C ALA A 221 10.31 23.85 3.75
N GLY A 222 9.49 22.84 4.06
CA GLY A 222 9.81 21.82 5.07
C GLY A 222 10.99 20.97 4.65
N ASP A 223 12.20 21.42 4.94
CA ASP A 223 13.39 20.57 5.02
C ASP A 223 13.51 19.94 6.44
N ASP A 224 12.93 20.55 7.49
CA ASP A 224 13.18 20.16 8.89
C ASP A 224 11.94 19.80 9.75
N ASP A 225 10.83 19.40 9.13
CA ASP A 225 9.82 18.67 9.91
C ASP A 225 10.36 17.26 10.19
N LEU A 226 10.89 17.06 11.40
CA LEU A 226 11.32 15.75 11.91
C LEU A 226 10.27 14.67 11.63
N SER A 227 8.96 14.97 11.66
CA SER A 227 7.91 14.01 11.32
C SER A 227 7.97 13.53 9.85
N SER A 228 8.35 14.40 8.91
CA SER A 228 8.47 14.09 7.48
C SER A 228 9.82 13.46 7.14
N THR A 229 10.90 13.89 7.81
CA THR A 229 12.28 13.43 7.54
C THR A 229 12.58 12.15 8.32
N VAL A 230 12.26 12.06 9.62
CA VAL A 230 12.34 10.80 10.39
C VAL A 230 11.38 9.76 9.81
N GLY A 231 10.18 10.18 9.40
CA GLY A 231 9.24 9.30 8.69
C GLY A 231 9.85 8.68 7.42
N ARG A 232 10.51 9.49 6.58
CA ARG A 232 11.11 9.04 5.31
C ARG A 232 12.44 8.29 5.47
N VAL A 233 13.32 8.77 6.35
CA VAL A 233 14.70 8.31 6.48
C VAL A 233 14.83 7.17 7.50
N VAL A 234 13.97 7.12 8.51
CA VAL A 234 14.05 6.12 9.58
C VAL A 234 12.89 5.15 9.52
N VAL A 235 11.65 5.64 9.63
CA VAL A 235 10.46 4.78 9.76
C VAL A 235 10.26 3.92 8.51
N ARG A 236 10.41 4.51 7.33
CA ARG A 236 10.20 3.78 6.07
C ARG A 236 11.24 2.68 5.84
N PRO A 237 12.57 2.91 5.97
CA PRO A 237 13.54 1.82 5.89
C PRO A 237 13.30 0.72 6.92
N VAL A 238 12.91 1.08 8.15
CA VAL A 238 12.56 0.11 9.20
C VAL A 238 11.37 -0.76 8.77
N ILE A 239 10.29 -0.18 8.23
CA ILE A 239 9.15 -0.93 7.69
C ILE A 239 9.62 -1.96 6.64
N TRP A 240 10.54 -1.57 5.75
CA TRP A 240 11.04 -2.44 4.69
C TRP A 240 11.96 -3.54 5.20
N ILE A 241 12.87 -3.22 6.11
CA ILE A 241 13.74 -4.22 6.75
C ILE A 241 12.86 -5.27 7.44
N LEU A 242 11.88 -4.84 8.22
CA LEU A 242 10.94 -5.74 8.89
C LEU A 242 10.13 -6.57 7.89
N ALA A 243 9.68 -5.98 6.78
CA ALA A 243 8.94 -6.72 5.76
C ALA A 243 9.80 -7.72 4.99
N LEU A 244 11.07 -7.42 4.72
CA LEU A 244 11.99 -8.37 4.11
C LEU A 244 12.25 -9.55 5.06
N VAL A 245 12.48 -9.28 6.35
CA VAL A 245 12.66 -10.32 7.37
C VAL A 245 11.40 -11.18 7.50
N ALA A 246 10.22 -10.56 7.61
CA ALA A 246 8.94 -11.25 7.73
C ALA A 246 8.62 -12.05 6.45
N GLY A 247 8.88 -11.48 5.28
CA GLY A 247 8.66 -12.10 3.98
C GLY A 247 9.56 -13.32 3.76
N LEU A 248 10.86 -13.20 4.07
CA LEU A 248 11.82 -14.30 4.01
C LEU A 248 11.44 -15.43 4.96
N SER A 249 11.11 -15.09 6.21
CA SER A 249 10.68 -16.07 7.22
C SER A 249 9.40 -16.81 6.80
N THR A 250 8.43 -16.07 6.27
CA THR A 250 7.16 -16.62 5.77
C THR A 250 7.38 -17.49 4.53
N ALA A 251 8.22 -17.06 3.60
CA ALA A 251 8.57 -17.83 2.41
C ALA A 251 9.25 -19.15 2.77
N VAL A 252 10.20 -19.14 3.72
CA VAL A 252 10.84 -20.36 4.23
C VAL A 252 9.81 -21.28 4.91
N ALA A 253 8.91 -20.73 5.73
CA ALA A 253 7.86 -21.51 6.37
C ALA A 253 6.91 -22.16 5.34
N MET A 254 6.49 -21.40 4.32
CA MET A 254 5.67 -21.91 3.21
C MET A 254 6.40 -22.92 2.34
N HIS A 255 7.72 -22.75 2.15
CA HIS A 255 8.56 -23.67 1.40
C HIS A 255 8.65 -25.02 2.11
N ARG A 256 8.87 -25.02 3.44
CA ARG A 256 8.85 -26.24 4.27
C ARG A 256 7.47 -26.93 4.26
N ARG A 257 6.39 -26.17 4.02
CA ARG A 257 5.01 -26.68 3.91
C ARG A 257 4.47 -26.69 2.47
N GLU A 258 5.32 -26.97 1.48
CA GLU A 258 4.95 -26.93 0.05
C GLU A 258 3.71 -27.79 -0.29
N ALA A 259 3.51 -28.92 0.37
CA ALA A 259 2.31 -29.75 0.19
C ALA A 259 1.01 -29.03 0.60
N GLY A 260 1.06 -28.23 1.68
CA GLY A 260 -0.06 -27.40 2.14
C GLY A 260 -0.33 -26.25 1.16
N VAL A 261 0.72 -25.59 0.66
CA VAL A 261 0.61 -24.53 -0.36
C VAL A 261 -0.01 -25.09 -1.65
N ALA A 262 0.44 -26.27 -2.09
CA ALA A 262 -0.12 -26.93 -3.26
C ALA A 262 -1.62 -27.24 -3.06
N ARG A 263 -2.02 -27.71 -1.87
CA ARG A 263 -3.42 -27.96 -1.52
C ARG A 263 -4.25 -26.68 -1.53
N ALA A 264 -3.72 -25.59 -0.98
CA ALA A 264 -4.37 -24.26 -0.95
C ALA A 264 -4.64 -23.69 -2.35
N ARG A 265 -3.95 -24.15 -3.41
CA ARG A 265 -4.29 -23.76 -4.80
C ARG A 265 -5.68 -24.25 -5.24
N ARG A 266 -6.26 -25.21 -4.53
CA ARG A 266 -7.59 -25.73 -4.84
C ARG A 266 -8.63 -24.81 -4.21
N PHE A 267 -9.36 -24.11 -5.07
CA PHE A 267 -10.44 -23.25 -4.60
C PHE A 267 -11.49 -24.03 -3.79
N GLU A 268 -11.63 -23.59 -2.55
CA GLU A 268 -12.61 -24.03 -1.57
C GLU A 268 -13.31 -22.79 -1.01
N PRO A 269 -14.63 -22.60 -1.27
CA PRO A 269 -15.34 -21.37 -0.93
C PRO A 269 -15.21 -20.97 0.54
N TRP A 270 -15.31 -21.94 1.45
CA TRP A 270 -15.19 -21.73 2.91
C TRP A 270 -13.77 -21.32 3.35
N VAL A 271 -12.75 -21.62 2.56
CA VAL A 271 -11.37 -21.17 2.79
C VAL A 271 -11.12 -19.83 2.11
N HIS A 272 -11.48 -19.72 0.83
CA HIS A 272 -11.02 -18.63 -0.03
C HIS A 272 -11.92 -17.40 0.01
N LEU A 273 -13.24 -17.55 0.22
CA LEU A 273 -14.13 -16.39 0.31
C LEU A 273 -13.86 -15.57 1.59
N PRO A 274 -13.69 -16.17 2.78
CA PRO A 274 -13.30 -15.39 3.95
C PRO A 274 -11.89 -14.77 3.81
N ALA A 275 -10.94 -15.51 3.23
CA ALA A 275 -9.62 -14.95 2.93
C ALA A 275 -9.70 -13.73 1.98
N ALA A 276 -10.53 -13.81 0.93
CA ALA A 276 -10.80 -12.70 0.04
C ALA A 276 -11.49 -11.53 0.76
N ALA A 277 -12.38 -11.80 1.72
CA ALA A 277 -13.02 -10.77 2.54
C ALA A 277 -12.01 -10.04 3.43
N PHE A 278 -11.05 -10.74 4.05
CA PHE A 278 -9.97 -10.09 4.82
C PHE A 278 -9.11 -9.18 3.94
N LEU A 279 -8.75 -9.65 2.73
CA LEU A 279 -7.99 -8.84 1.76
C LEU A 279 -8.80 -7.63 1.30
N ALA A 280 -10.09 -7.79 1.01
CA ALA A 280 -10.97 -6.70 0.60
C ALA A 280 -11.17 -5.68 1.73
N GLY A 281 -11.32 -6.14 2.98
CA GLY A 281 -11.38 -5.28 4.15
C GLY A 281 -10.11 -4.47 4.34
N GLY A 282 -8.94 -5.11 4.22
CA GLY A 282 -7.65 -4.40 4.26
C GLY A 282 -7.49 -3.38 3.14
N ALA A 283 -7.90 -3.72 1.91
CA ALA A 283 -7.89 -2.81 0.78
C ALA A 283 -8.83 -1.61 0.99
N ALA A 284 -10.02 -1.83 1.55
CA ALA A 284 -10.99 -0.77 1.86
C ALA A 284 -10.42 0.22 2.91
N LEU A 285 -9.68 -0.26 3.90
CA LEU A 285 -9.01 0.59 4.90
C LEU A 285 -7.90 1.47 4.31
N ILE A 286 -7.31 1.07 3.18
CA ILE A 286 -6.31 1.90 2.46
C ILE A 286 -6.97 3.04 1.68
N VAL A 287 -8.22 2.90 1.23
CA VAL A 287 -8.87 3.90 0.35
C VAL A 287 -8.79 5.32 0.90
N PRO A 288 -9.10 5.60 2.19
CA PRO A 288 -9.01 6.96 2.73
C PRO A 288 -7.59 7.54 2.69
N LEU A 289 -6.55 6.70 2.80
CA LEU A 289 -5.14 7.10 2.71
C LEU A 289 -4.73 7.48 1.28
N LEU A 290 -5.43 6.94 0.28
CA LEU A 290 -5.16 7.20 -1.14
C LEU A 290 -5.98 8.37 -1.69
N THR A 291 -7.16 8.63 -1.12
CA THR A 291 -8.07 9.68 -1.58
C THR A 291 -7.95 10.98 -0.78
N GLY A 292 -7.43 10.94 0.44
CA GLY A 292 -7.41 12.09 1.34
C GLY A 292 -6.19 12.16 2.24
N PHE A 293 -6.28 13.04 3.24
CA PHE A 293 -5.25 13.32 4.23
C PHE A 293 -5.88 13.18 5.63
N PRO A 294 -6.09 11.94 6.11
CA PRO A 294 -6.52 11.72 7.49
C PRO A 294 -5.49 12.30 8.47
N SER A 295 -5.88 12.51 9.73
CA SER A 295 -4.92 12.87 10.78
C SER A 295 -3.89 11.75 10.98
N THR A 296 -2.74 12.06 11.56
CA THR A 296 -1.65 11.09 11.80
C THR A 296 -2.12 9.80 12.44
N ALA A 297 -2.81 9.92 13.58
CA ALA A 297 -3.27 8.76 14.35
C ALA A 297 -4.27 7.90 13.56
N THR A 298 -5.23 8.54 12.88
CA THR A 298 -6.19 7.84 12.02
C THR A 298 -5.48 7.19 10.83
N GLY A 299 -4.51 7.88 10.23
CA GLY A 299 -3.73 7.38 9.11
C GLY A 299 -2.96 6.10 9.45
N TRP A 300 -2.25 6.11 10.57
CA TRP A 300 -1.53 4.94 11.09
C TRP A 300 -2.47 3.80 11.48
N GLY A 301 -3.61 4.09 12.12
CA GLY A 301 -4.60 3.07 12.47
C GLY A 301 -5.17 2.35 11.25
N LEU A 302 -5.53 3.11 10.20
CA LEU A 302 -6.01 2.58 8.93
C LEU A 302 -4.92 1.74 8.23
N ALA A 303 -3.69 2.24 8.19
CA ALA A 303 -2.57 1.55 7.55
C ALA A 303 -2.21 0.25 8.28
N ALA A 304 -2.21 0.23 9.61
CA ALA A 304 -1.97 -0.97 10.41
C ALA A 304 -3.09 -2.02 10.19
N GLY A 305 -4.36 -1.59 10.18
CA GLY A 305 -5.48 -2.47 9.88
C GLY A 305 -5.40 -3.06 8.47
N ALA A 306 -5.03 -2.25 7.48
CA ALA A 306 -4.80 -2.71 6.12
C ALA A 306 -3.63 -3.69 6.01
N ALA A 307 -2.52 -3.39 6.70
CA ALA A 307 -1.33 -4.23 6.73
C ALA A 307 -1.59 -5.60 7.37
N ALA A 308 -2.56 -5.70 8.30
CA ALA A 308 -2.97 -6.97 8.90
C ALA A 308 -3.77 -7.87 7.94
N GLY A 309 -4.45 -7.31 6.93
CA GLY A 309 -5.32 -8.05 5.99
C GLY A 309 -4.65 -9.28 5.35
N PRO A 310 -3.47 -9.16 4.72
CA PRO A 310 -2.74 -10.30 4.15
C PRO A 310 -2.40 -11.40 5.17
N TRP A 311 -2.06 -11.02 6.41
CA TRP A 311 -1.74 -11.98 7.47
C TRP A 311 -2.97 -12.69 8.02
N LEU A 312 -4.09 -11.97 8.17
CA LEU A 312 -5.37 -12.56 8.56
C LEU A 312 -5.88 -13.55 7.49
N ALA A 313 -5.75 -13.18 6.21
CA ALA A 313 -6.05 -14.07 5.10
C ALA A 313 -5.18 -15.33 5.12
N LEU A 314 -3.86 -15.18 5.34
CA LEU A 314 -2.95 -16.31 5.47
C LEU A 314 -3.30 -17.20 6.66
N ALA A 315 -3.49 -16.62 7.84
CA ALA A 315 -3.83 -17.35 9.07
C ALA A 315 -5.14 -18.14 8.89
N TRP A 316 -6.14 -17.54 8.24
CA TRP A 316 -7.38 -18.23 7.90
C TRP A 316 -7.15 -19.43 7.00
N VAL A 317 -6.38 -19.26 5.91
CA VAL A 317 -6.06 -20.35 4.98
C VAL A 317 -5.34 -21.48 5.71
N VAL A 318 -4.28 -21.18 6.48
CA VAL A 318 -3.50 -22.18 7.22
C VAL A 318 -4.37 -22.94 8.24
N ARG A 319 -5.29 -22.25 8.92
CA ARG A 319 -6.19 -22.86 9.91
C ARG A 319 -7.20 -23.84 9.27
N THR A 320 -7.53 -23.64 7.99
CA THR A 320 -8.65 -24.34 7.34
C THR A 320 -8.22 -25.35 6.26
N SER A 321 -6.91 -25.55 6.05
CA SER A 321 -6.31 -26.41 5.01
C SER A 321 -5.50 -27.58 5.54
#